data_AF-A0A3D0X9B9-F1
#
_entry.id   AF-A0A3D0X9B9-F1
#
_cell.length_a   1.000
_cell.length_b   1.000
_cell.length_c   1.000
_cell.angle_alpha   90.00
_cell.angle_beta   90.00
_cell.angle_gamma   90.00
#
_symmetry.space_group_name_H-M   'P 1'
#
loop_
_entity.id
_entity.type
_entity.pdbx_description
1 polymer ?
#
loop_
_entity_poly.entity_id
_entity_poly.type
_entity_poly.pdbx_seq_one_letter_code
_entity_poly.pdbx_strand_id
1 'polypeptide(L)'
;MDIKTLSTILGHVSSKTTLDIYLHSTEEMKKEAAEKINARFNKDTDGNEETITEEQEKPPQAKFEPKKGKMRKPGTGCISKINDHLYEGRYSPKDAYGKRMARNIYAPTREECEEKLAILIKEMKAEIAEQKAKLKNA
;
A
#
# COMPACT_ATOMS: atom_id res chain seq x y z
N MET A 1 -2.68 -23.78 19.09
CA MET A 1 -3.39 -24.78 18.26
C MET A 1 -2.35 -25.79 17.80
N ASP A 2 -2.61 -27.09 17.97
CA ASP A 2 -1.68 -28.13 17.53
C ASP A 2 -1.92 -28.45 16.04
N ILE A 3 -0.85 -28.79 15.31
CA ILE A 3 -0.90 -29.00 13.86
C ILE A 3 -1.76 -30.20 13.49
N LYS A 4 -1.78 -31.23 14.36
CA LYS A 4 -2.64 -32.40 14.16
C LYS A 4 -4.11 -32.04 14.32
N THR A 5 -4.45 -31.19 15.30
CA THR A 5 -5.83 -30.71 15.47
C THR A 5 -6.30 -29.91 14.27
N LEU A 6 -5.45 -29.01 13.75
CA LEU A 6 -5.77 -28.26 12.51
C LEU A 6 -5.89 -29.19 11.29
N SER A 7 -4.99 -30.17 11.15
CA SER A 7 -5.03 -31.17 10.08
C SER A 7 -6.34 -31.97 10.09
N THR A 8 -6.80 -32.39 11.27
CA THR A 8 -8.06 -33.14 11.43
C THR A 8 -9.28 -32.28 11.12
N ILE A 9 -9.29 -31.01 11.58
CA ILE A 9 -10.38 -30.06 11.28
C ILE A 9 -10.48 -29.78 9.78
N LEU A 10 -9.33 -29.65 9.10
CA LEU A 10 -9.26 -29.40 7.66
C LEU A 10 -9.43 -30.66 6.80
N GLY A 11 -9.46 -31.85 7.40
CA GLY A 11 -9.61 -33.12 6.67
C GLY A 11 -8.36 -33.54 5.90
N HIS A 12 -7.17 -33.04 6.27
CA HIS A 12 -5.92 -33.47 5.66
C HIS A 12 -5.48 -34.84 6.20
N VAL A 13 -5.10 -35.73 5.28
CA VAL A 13 -4.63 -37.10 5.58
C VAL A 13 -3.32 -37.10 6.39
N SER A 14 -2.53 -36.03 6.30
CA SER A 14 -1.27 -35.89 7.02
C SER A 14 -1.03 -34.45 7.44
N SER A 15 -0.40 -34.28 8.60
CA SER A 15 0.13 -32.99 9.08
C SER A 15 1.14 -32.38 8.11
N LYS A 16 1.84 -33.20 7.31
CA LYS A 16 2.79 -32.71 6.29
C LYS A 16 2.08 -31.81 5.29
N THR A 17 0.92 -32.22 4.79
CA THR A 17 0.14 -31.45 3.81
C THR A 17 -0.28 -30.09 4.37
N THR A 18 -0.69 -30.05 5.64
CA THR A 18 -1.02 -28.81 6.35
C THR A 18 0.21 -27.91 6.50
N LEU A 19 1.36 -28.47 6.85
CA LEU A 19 2.61 -27.71 6.96
C LEU A 19 3.04 -27.17 5.59
N ASP A 20 3.03 -27.97 4.54
CA ASP A 20 3.48 -27.55 3.20
C ASP A 20 2.55 -26.48 2.58
N ILE A 21 1.24 -26.51 2.85
CA ILE A 21 0.27 -25.54 2.32
C ILE A 21 0.29 -24.22 3.09
N TYR A 22 0.38 -24.27 4.42
CA TYR A 22 0.18 -23.09 5.26
C TYR A 22 1.46 -22.51 5.84
N LEU A 23 2.54 -23.31 5.93
CA LEU A 23 3.86 -22.83 6.28
C LEU A 23 4.75 -22.78 5.05
N HIS A 24 5.38 -21.63 4.84
CA HIS A 24 6.45 -21.48 3.86
C HIS A 24 7.76 -22.04 4.44
N SER A 25 7.79 -23.33 4.80
CA SER A 25 9.01 -23.96 5.29
C SER A 25 9.93 -24.26 4.10
N THR A 26 11.08 -23.60 4.03
CA THR A 26 12.12 -23.93 3.06
C THR A 26 12.91 -25.15 3.52
N GLU A 27 13.57 -25.85 2.59
CA GLU A 27 14.42 -26.99 2.93
C GLU A 27 15.61 -26.60 3.84
N GLU A 28 16.08 -25.35 3.75
CA GLU A 28 17.12 -24.81 4.63
C GLU A 28 16.63 -24.72 6.09
N MET A 29 15.43 -24.19 6.32
CA MET A 29 14.84 -24.10 7.66
C MET A 29 14.62 -25.48 8.28
N LYS A 30 14.27 -26.49 7.47
CA LYS A 30 14.11 -27.87 7.94
C LYS A 30 15.43 -28.49 8.38
N LYS A 31 16.51 -28.24 7.63
CA LYS A 31 17.87 -28.71 7.98
C LYS A 31 18.37 -28.07 9.27
N GLU A 32 18.24 -26.75 9.39
CA GLU A 32 18.65 -26.02 10.60
C GLU A 32 17.86 -26.50 11.84
N ALA A 33 16.55 -26.73 11.70
CA ALA A 33 15.74 -27.29 12.78
C ALA A 33 16.20 -28.70 13.17
N ALA A 34 16.53 -29.56 12.20
CA ALA A 34 17.05 -30.91 12.46
C ALA A 34 18.42 -30.86 13.18
N GLU A 35 19.30 -29.95 12.79
CA GLU A 35 20.59 -29.72 13.45
C GLU A 35 20.42 -29.28 14.90
N LYS A 36 19.49 -28.35 15.19
CA LYS A 36 19.18 -27.91 16.56
C LYS A 36 18.62 -29.05 17.42
N ILE A 37 17.77 -29.90 16.86
CA ILE A 37 17.22 -31.07 17.55
C ILE A 37 18.34 -32.07 17.86
N ASN A 38 19.17 -32.39 16.86
CA ASN A 38 20.30 -33.31 17.03
C ASN A 38 21.30 -32.78 18.06
N ALA A 39 21.63 -31.49 18.00
CA ALA A 39 22.51 -30.84 18.97
C ALA A 39 21.95 -30.96 20.40
N ARG A 40 20.63 -30.83 20.58
CA ARG A 40 19.98 -30.93 21.89
C ARG A 40 19.99 -32.35 22.45
N PHE A 41 19.70 -33.36 21.63
CA PHE A 41 19.80 -34.77 22.01
C PHE A 41 21.24 -35.20 22.33
N ASN A 42 22.21 -34.63 21.62
CA ASN A 42 23.63 -34.89 21.87
C ASN A 42 24.20 -34.08 23.05
N LYS A 43 23.50 -33.03 23.53
CA LYS A 43 23.90 -32.21 24.69
C LYS A 43 23.54 -32.88 26.03
N ASP A 44 22.68 -33.89 26.02
CA ASP A 44 22.17 -34.55 27.23
C ASP A 44 23.20 -35.49 27.92
N THR A 45 24.45 -35.61 27.41
CA THR A 45 25.54 -36.29 28.13
C THR A 45 26.31 -35.41 29.10
N ASP A 46 26.15 -34.07 29.07
CA ASP A 46 26.77 -33.19 30.07
C ASP A 46 25.84 -32.02 30.37
N GLY A 47 25.25 -32.04 31.57
CA GLY A 47 24.32 -31.02 32.03
C GLY A 47 24.93 -29.62 31.98
N ASN A 48 24.42 -28.79 31.08
CA ASN A 48 24.52 -27.35 31.19
C ASN A 48 23.32 -26.69 30.49
N GLU A 49 22.38 -26.18 31.29
CA GLU A 49 21.32 -25.28 30.85
C GLU A 49 21.95 -23.95 30.44
N GLU A 50 22.41 -23.86 29.21
CA GLU A 50 22.72 -22.58 28.60
C GLU A 50 21.42 -22.02 28.03
N THR A 51 20.78 -21.14 28.79
CA THR A 51 19.89 -20.12 28.25
C THR A 51 20.67 -19.31 27.23
N ILE A 52 20.54 -19.69 25.96
CA ILE A 52 20.99 -18.87 24.84
C ILE A 52 19.96 -17.74 24.71
N THR A 53 20.09 -16.70 25.54
CA THR A 53 19.62 -15.36 25.15
C THR A 53 20.61 -14.84 24.13
N GLU A 54 20.50 -15.35 22.90
CA GLU A 54 21.03 -14.66 21.73
C GLU A 54 20.19 -13.38 21.58
N GLU A 55 20.62 -12.32 22.25
CA GLU A 55 20.38 -10.97 21.74
C GLU A 55 21.12 -10.88 20.40
N GLN A 56 20.48 -11.39 19.35
CA GLN A 56 20.90 -11.13 17.98
C GLN A 56 20.84 -9.61 17.81
N GLU A 57 21.99 -8.95 17.89
CA GLU A 57 22.12 -7.54 17.54
C GLU A 57 21.60 -7.38 16.11
N LYS A 58 20.36 -6.90 16.02
CA LYS A 58 19.66 -6.70 14.76
C LYS A 58 20.58 -5.80 13.91
N PRO A 59 20.99 -6.23 12.71
CA PRO A 59 21.91 -5.44 11.89
C PRO A 59 21.35 -4.02 11.75
N PRO A 60 22.20 -2.98 11.85
CA PRO A 60 21.74 -1.60 11.88
C PRO A 60 20.87 -1.34 10.66
N GLN A 61 19.58 -1.12 10.91
CA GLN A 61 18.61 -0.89 9.83
C GLN A 61 19.03 0.36 9.08
N ALA A 62 19.30 0.22 7.78
CA ALA A 62 19.57 1.37 6.93
C ALA A 62 18.41 2.36 7.03
N LYS A 63 18.72 3.65 7.23
CA LYS A 63 17.71 4.71 7.27
C LYS A 63 17.06 4.81 5.90
N PHE A 64 15.87 4.23 5.75
CA PHE A 64 15.11 4.32 4.51
C PHE A 64 14.53 5.73 4.36
N GLU A 65 14.94 6.43 3.31
CA GLU A 65 14.35 7.71 2.93
C GLU A 65 13.38 7.50 1.75
N PRO A 66 12.09 7.80 1.90
CA PRO A 66 11.13 7.62 0.82
C PRO A 66 11.36 8.66 -0.30
N LYS A 67 11.59 8.18 -1.53
CA LYS A 67 11.65 9.02 -2.72
C LYS A 67 10.27 9.62 -3.02
N LYS A 68 10.08 10.91 -2.73
CA LYS A 68 8.83 11.63 -3.03
C LYS A 68 8.73 11.92 -4.53
N GLY A 69 7.57 11.64 -5.11
CA GLY A 69 7.27 11.97 -6.51
C GLY A 69 7.06 13.48 -6.72
N LYS A 70 7.14 13.95 -7.98
CA LYS A 70 6.78 15.31 -8.36
C LYS A 70 5.25 15.48 -8.28
N MET A 71 4.76 16.29 -7.35
CA MET A 71 3.32 16.57 -7.17
C MET A 71 2.97 17.95 -7.71
N ARG A 72 1.81 18.09 -8.38
CA ARG A 72 1.31 19.40 -8.85
C ARG A 72 0.86 20.25 -7.64
N LYS A 73 0.89 21.58 -7.79
CA LYS A 73 0.36 22.51 -6.78
C LYS A 73 -1.13 22.21 -6.52
N PRO A 74 -1.61 22.33 -5.27
CA PRO A 74 -3.01 22.12 -4.97
C PRO A 74 -3.88 23.16 -5.72
N GLY A 75 -5.02 22.72 -6.24
CA GLY A 75 -6.00 23.60 -6.89
C GLY A 75 -5.86 23.77 -8.41
N THR A 76 -4.85 23.17 -9.05
CA THR A 76 -4.61 23.23 -10.51
C THR A 76 -5.22 22.06 -11.30
N GLY A 77 -6.03 21.22 -10.63
CA GLY A 77 -6.58 19.99 -11.20
C GLY A 77 -5.56 18.87 -11.43
N CYS A 78 -6.03 17.72 -11.90
CA CYS A 78 -5.20 16.58 -12.30
C CYS A 78 -5.16 16.48 -13.82
N ILE A 79 -4.01 16.08 -14.38
CA ILE A 79 -3.89 15.80 -15.81
C ILE A 79 -3.30 14.41 -15.96
N SER A 80 -4.07 13.54 -16.61
CA SER A 80 -3.74 12.14 -16.82
C SER A 80 -3.72 11.85 -18.31
N LYS A 81 -2.70 11.12 -18.77
CA LYS A 81 -2.68 10.59 -20.13
C LYS A 81 -3.58 9.37 -20.15
N ILE A 82 -4.68 9.41 -20.90
CA ILE A 82 -5.57 8.25 -21.08
C ILE A 82 -4.95 7.34 -22.14
N ASN A 83 -4.70 7.89 -23.32
CA ASN A 83 -4.15 7.18 -24.49
C ASN A 83 -3.02 7.99 -25.14
N ASP A 84 -2.38 7.44 -26.17
CA ASP A 84 -1.27 8.11 -26.88
C ASP A 84 -1.60 9.47 -27.46
N HIS A 85 -2.87 9.70 -27.81
CA HIS A 85 -3.36 10.94 -28.39
C HIS A 85 -4.44 11.61 -27.55
N LEU A 86 -4.58 11.26 -26.26
CA LEU A 86 -5.64 11.80 -25.42
C LEU A 86 -5.19 12.01 -23.98
N TYR A 87 -5.29 13.26 -23.54
CA TYR A 87 -5.14 13.69 -22.17
C TYR A 87 -6.49 14.06 -21.57
N GLU A 88 -6.64 13.79 -20.28
CA GLU A 88 -7.78 14.19 -19.45
C GLU A 88 -7.31 15.18 -18.39
N GLY A 89 -7.89 16.37 -18.40
CA GLY A 89 -7.82 17.36 -17.33
C GLY A 89 -9.04 17.26 -16.42
N ARG A 90 -8.85 16.85 -15.16
CA ARG A 90 -9.93 16.72 -14.17
C ARG A 90 -9.87 17.84 -13.13
N TYR A 91 -10.97 18.56 -12.97
CA TYR A 91 -11.18 19.55 -11.92
C TYR A 91 -12.42 19.20 -11.08
N SER A 92 -12.24 19.06 -9.77
CA SER A 92 -13.32 18.67 -8.84
C SER A 92 -13.51 19.69 -7.73
N PRO A 93 -14.09 20.87 -8.02
CA PRO A 93 -14.38 21.86 -7.00
C PRO A 93 -15.48 21.41 -6.04
N LYS A 94 -15.54 22.06 -4.88
CA LYS A 94 -16.68 21.95 -3.94
C LYS A 94 -17.64 23.09 -4.22
N ASP A 95 -18.91 22.76 -4.44
CA ASP A 95 -19.99 23.71 -4.64
C ASP A 95 -20.24 24.56 -3.39
N ALA A 96 -21.10 25.56 -3.51
CA ALA A 96 -21.54 26.39 -2.40
C ALA A 96 -22.20 25.59 -1.26
N TYR A 97 -22.85 24.46 -1.59
CA TYR A 97 -23.46 23.52 -0.64
C TYR A 97 -22.48 22.46 -0.10
N GLY A 98 -21.21 22.47 -0.53
CA GLY A 98 -20.18 21.54 -0.07
C GLY A 98 -20.09 20.20 -0.82
N LYS A 99 -21.00 19.91 -1.76
CA LYS A 99 -20.91 18.74 -2.65
C LYS A 99 -19.75 18.91 -3.66
N ARG A 100 -19.06 17.82 -4.00
CA ARG A 100 -18.02 17.82 -5.05
C ARG A 100 -18.64 17.51 -6.41
N MET A 101 -18.38 18.36 -7.40
CA MET A 101 -18.72 18.10 -8.80
C MET A 101 -17.45 17.95 -9.61
N ALA A 102 -17.28 16.82 -10.31
CA ALA A 102 -16.14 16.62 -11.20
C ALA A 102 -16.47 17.16 -12.60
N ARG A 103 -15.53 17.92 -13.17
CA ARG A 103 -15.55 18.37 -14.56
C ARG A 103 -14.27 17.95 -15.25
N ASN A 104 -14.43 17.37 -16.44
CA ASN A 104 -13.35 16.78 -17.21
C ASN A 104 -13.22 17.53 -18.55
N ILE A 105 -12.00 17.73 -19.00
CA ILE A 105 -11.65 18.25 -20.31
C ILE A 105 -10.74 17.25 -21.00
N TYR A 106 -10.92 17.10 -22.31
CA TYR A 106 -10.08 16.23 -23.12
C TYR A 106 -9.32 17.03 -24.19
N ALA A 107 -8.04 16.73 -24.38
CA ALA A 107 -7.21 17.34 -25.42
C ALA A 107 -6.15 16.36 -25.93
N PRO A 108 -5.66 16.52 -27.17
CA PRO A 108 -4.65 15.62 -27.73
C PRO A 108 -3.25 15.81 -27.14
N THR A 109 -2.89 17.05 -26.82
CA THR A 109 -1.61 17.39 -26.18
C THR A 109 -1.81 17.78 -24.72
N ARG A 110 -0.75 17.61 -23.92
CA ARG A 110 -0.77 17.98 -22.50
C ARG A 110 -0.96 19.49 -22.31
N GLU A 111 -0.29 20.29 -23.14
CA GLU A 111 -0.29 21.76 -23.04
C GLU A 111 -1.67 22.33 -23.32
N GLU A 112 -2.34 21.87 -24.39
CA GLU A 112 -3.73 22.26 -24.68
C GLU A 112 -4.70 21.85 -23.55
N CYS A 113 -4.46 20.69 -22.93
CA CYS A 113 -5.24 20.24 -21.78
C CYS A 113 -5.03 21.17 -20.57
N GLU A 114 -3.80 21.64 -20.36
CA GLU A 114 -3.45 22.58 -19.28
C GLU A 114 -4.13 23.94 -19.45
N GLU A 115 -4.12 24.49 -20.67
CA GLU A 115 -4.76 25.78 -20.99
C GLU A 115 -6.28 25.73 -20.82
N LYS A 116 -6.92 24.73 -21.44
CA LYS A 116 -8.38 24.55 -21.33
C LYS A 116 -8.80 24.33 -19.87
N LEU A 117 -8.01 23.55 -19.11
CA LEU A 117 -8.27 23.31 -17.69
C LEU A 117 -8.13 24.60 -16.87
N ALA A 118 -7.15 25.45 -17.18
CA ALA A 118 -6.98 26.72 -16.48
C ALA A 118 -8.16 27.69 -16.71
N ILE A 119 -8.72 27.72 -17.93
CA ILE A 119 -9.92 28.50 -18.27
C ILE A 119 -11.12 27.99 -17.47
N LEU A 120 -11.39 26.68 -17.52
CA LEU A 120 -12.50 26.07 -16.80
C LEU A 120 -12.39 26.27 -15.28
N ILE A 121 -11.18 26.23 -14.71
CA ILE A 121 -10.97 26.50 -13.28
C ILE A 121 -11.37 27.94 -12.92
N LYS A 122 -11.10 28.92 -13.79
CA LYS A 122 -11.46 30.32 -13.54
C LYS A 122 -12.97 30.51 -13.55
N GLU A 123 -13.64 29.97 -14.57
CA GLU A 123 -15.10 30.04 -14.73
C GLU A 123 -15.82 29.40 -13.54
N MET A 124 -15.48 28.14 -13.22
CA MET A 124 -16.10 27.41 -12.11
C MET A 124 -15.86 28.09 -10.76
N LYS A 125 -14.69 28.69 -10.54
CA LYS A 125 -14.43 29.45 -9.32
C LYS A 125 -15.30 30.70 -9.21
N ALA A 126 -15.53 31.40 -10.32
CA ALA A 126 -16.41 32.56 -10.36
C ALA A 126 -17.86 32.16 -10.04
N GLU A 127 -18.37 31.10 -10.70
CA GLU A 127 -19.72 30.57 -10.45
C GLU A 127 -19.91 30.15 -8.97
N ILE A 128 -18.94 29.44 -8.39
CA ILE A 128 -19.01 29.02 -6.98
C ILE A 128 -18.95 30.22 -6.04
N ALA A 129 -18.17 31.26 -6.37
CA ALA A 129 -18.10 32.48 -5.58
C ALA A 129 -19.45 33.23 -5.59
N GLU A 130 -20.11 33.33 -6.74
CA GLU A 130 -21.44 33.91 -6.86
C GLU A 130 -22.50 33.12 -6.11
N GLN A 131 -22.50 31.79 -6.23
CA GLN A 131 -23.43 30.92 -5.49
C GLN A 131 -23.23 31.05 -3.97
N LYS A 132 -21.98 31.12 -3.51
CA LYS A 132 -21.67 31.36 -2.09
C LYS A 132 -22.12 32.74 -1.62
N ALA A 133 -21.97 33.77 -2.45
CA ALA A 133 -22.46 35.12 -2.13
C ALA A 133 -23.99 35.14 -2.02
N LYS A 134 -24.71 34.48 -2.95
CA LYS A 134 -26.16 34.33 -2.88
C LYS A 134 -26.63 33.61 -1.61
N LEU A 135 -25.96 32.52 -1.23
CA LEU A 135 -26.25 31.80 0.02
C LEU A 135 -25.95 32.60 1.28
N LYS A 136 -24.99 33.53 1.25
CA LYS A 136 -24.68 34.39 2.39
C LYS A 136 -25.68 35.54 2.55
N ASN A 137 -26.29 35.98 1.45
CA ASN A 137 -27.25 37.08 1.42
C ASN A 137 -28.71 36.63 1.56
N ALA A 138 -28.95 35.32 1.58
CA ALA A 138 -30.26 34.70 1.82
C ALA A 138 -30.36 34.25 3.28
#